data_AF-A0A965B265-F1
#
_entry.id   AF-A0A965B265-F1
#
_cell.length_a   1.000
_cell.length_b   1.000
_cell.length_c   1.000
_cell.angle_alpha   90.00
_cell.angle_beta   90.00
_cell.angle_gamma   90.00
#
_symmetry.space_group_name_H-M   'P 1'
#
loop_
_entity.id
_entity.type
_entity.pdbx_description
1 polymer ?
#
loop_
_entity_poly.entity_id
_entity_poly.type
_entity_poly.pdbx_seq_one_letter_code
_entity_poly.pdbx_strand_id
1 'polypeptide(L)'
;VADVLTAKAVRAASDLGVATLLIAGGVAANSRLRELAEQRCAAAGLELRVPRLRLCTDNGAMIASYAAHLIGAGARPSPLDAASDPGLPIVTGQVL
;
A
#
# COMPACT_ATOMS: atom_id res chain seq x y z
N VAL A 1 15.36 8.24 -9.00
CA VAL A 1 13.98 7.81 -8.67
C VAL A 1 13.87 7.29 -7.24
N ALA A 2 14.55 6.19 -6.87
CA ALA A 2 14.45 5.61 -5.52
C ALA A 2 14.71 6.62 -4.39
N ASP A 3 15.73 7.46 -4.56
CA ASP A 3 16.05 8.55 -3.66
C ASP A 3 14.87 9.53 -3.42
N VAL A 4 14.29 10.07 -4.49
CA VAL A 4 13.17 11.02 -4.38
C VAL A 4 11.92 10.35 -3.78
N LEU A 5 11.64 9.09 -4.15
CA LEU A 5 10.48 8.37 -3.64
C LEU A 5 10.57 8.15 -2.12
N THR A 6 11.69 7.64 -1.62
CA THR A 6 11.82 7.33 -0.19
C THR A 6 11.95 8.58 0.67
N ALA A 7 12.57 9.65 0.16
CA ALA A 7 12.63 10.94 0.88
C ALA A 7 11.22 11.56 1.03
N LYS A 8 10.43 11.57 -0.04
CA LYS A 8 9.06 12.10 0.00
C LYS A 8 8.13 11.25 0.86
N ALA A 9 8.28 9.93 0.82
CA ALA A 9 7.47 9.01 1.62
C ALA A 9 7.70 9.19 3.13
N VAL A 10 8.97 9.30 3.56
CA VAL A 10 9.30 9.57 4.97
C VAL A 10 8.81 10.95 5.40
N ARG A 11 8.99 11.98 4.56
CA ARG A 11 8.43 13.31 4.85
C ARG A 11 6.92 13.26 5.05
N ALA A 12 6.19 12.60 4.14
CA ALA A 12 4.75 12.47 4.26
C ALA A 12 4.32 11.71 5.53
N ALA A 13 5.07 10.67 5.91
CA ALA A 13 4.80 9.94 7.15
C ALA A 13 4.96 10.83 8.39
N SER A 14 6.03 11.65 8.41
CA SER A 14 6.25 12.65 9.47
C SER A 14 5.19 13.74 9.48
N ASP A 15 4.83 14.30 8.32
CA ASP A 15 3.80 15.35 8.19
C ASP A 15 2.42 14.87 8.66
N LEU A 16 2.10 13.58 8.45
CA LEU A 16 0.86 12.94 8.91
C LEU A 16 0.92 12.38 10.33
N GLY A 17 2.10 12.40 10.97
CA GLY A 17 2.29 11.84 12.31
C GLY A 17 2.07 10.33 12.42
N VAL A 18 2.25 9.58 11.33
CA VAL A 18 2.10 8.11 11.33
C VAL A 18 3.42 7.43 11.71
N ALA A 19 3.33 6.29 12.41
CA ALA A 19 4.50 5.56 12.89
C ALA A 19 5.04 4.52 11.89
N THR A 20 4.23 4.13 10.89
CA THR A 20 4.55 3.02 9.99
C THR A 20 4.48 3.47 8.54
N LEU A 21 5.52 3.17 7.78
CA LEU A 21 5.56 3.31 6.33
C LEU A 21 5.45 1.92 5.69
N LEU A 22 4.49 1.73 4.78
CA LEU A 22 4.35 0.51 3.98
C LEU A 22 4.74 0.78 2.53
N ILE A 23 5.55 -0.12 1.95
CA ILE A 23 5.90 -0.08 0.53
C ILE A 23 5.42 -1.37 -0.15
N ALA A 24 4.57 -1.21 -1.16
CA ALA A 24 4.01 -2.30 -2.00
C ALA A 24 4.03 -1.89 -3.49
N GLY A 25 3.45 -2.72 -4.35
CA GLY A 25 3.51 -2.55 -5.81
C GLY A 25 4.80 -3.16 -6.41
N GLY A 26 4.83 -3.30 -7.74
CA GLY A 26 5.98 -3.90 -8.43
C GLY A 26 7.32 -3.18 -8.17
N VAL A 27 7.27 -1.88 -7.91
CA VAL A 27 8.47 -1.08 -7.57
C VAL A 27 9.08 -1.49 -6.22
N ALA A 28 8.30 -2.06 -5.31
CA ALA A 28 8.82 -2.61 -4.04
C ALA A 28 9.82 -3.76 -4.26
N ALA A 29 9.81 -4.41 -5.43
CA ALA A 29 10.79 -5.42 -5.79
C ALA A 29 12.19 -4.86 -6.07
N ASN A 30 12.34 -3.53 -6.25
CA ASN A 30 13.64 -2.88 -6.42
C ASN A 30 14.46 -2.89 -5.10
N SER A 31 15.61 -3.56 -5.10
CA SER A 31 16.48 -3.68 -3.91
C SER A 31 16.97 -2.32 -3.39
N ARG A 32 17.45 -1.46 -4.30
CA ARG A 32 17.97 -0.13 -3.93
C ARG A 32 16.91 0.76 -3.26
N LEU A 33 15.67 0.67 -3.70
CA LEU A 33 14.55 1.39 -3.08
C LEU A 33 14.28 0.88 -1.66
N ARG A 34 14.32 -0.44 -1.43
CA ARG A 34 14.13 -1.01 -0.08
C ARG A 34 15.25 -0.61 0.87
N GLU A 35 16.51 -0.71 0.44
CA GLU A 35 17.68 -0.31 1.25
C GLU A 35 17.57 1.17 1.69
N LEU A 36 17.24 2.06 0.76
CA LEU A 36 17.08 3.49 1.08
C LEU A 36 15.87 3.75 1.98
N ALA A 37 14.77 3.03 1.79
CA ALA A 37 13.61 3.15 2.66
C ALA A 37 13.92 2.71 4.08
N GLU A 38 14.63 1.59 4.23
CA GLU A 38 15.03 1.04 5.54
C GLU A 38 15.92 2.02 6.30
N GLN A 39 16.97 2.53 5.66
CA GLN A 39 17.89 3.52 6.25
C GLN A 39 17.14 4.78 6.71
N ARG A 40 16.22 5.29 5.89
CA ARG A 40 15.51 6.55 6.19
C ARG A 40 14.41 6.37 7.22
N CYS A 41 13.69 5.25 7.19
CA CYS A 41 12.70 4.94 8.21
C CYS A 41 13.38 4.78 9.56
N ALA A 42 14.51 4.05 9.63
CA ALA A 42 15.29 3.90 10.84
C ALA A 42 15.77 5.27 11.39
N ALA A 43 16.29 6.15 10.52
CA ALA A 43 16.72 7.49 10.92
C ALA A 43 15.57 8.39 11.41
N ALA A 44 14.35 8.18 10.89
CA ALA A 44 13.15 8.95 11.25
C ALA A 44 12.34 8.30 12.39
N GLY A 45 12.77 7.16 12.93
CA GLY A 45 12.01 6.41 13.95
C GLY A 45 10.71 5.79 13.42
N LEU A 46 10.61 5.55 12.11
CA LEU A 46 9.47 4.91 11.46
C LEU A 46 9.67 3.41 11.33
N GLU A 47 8.60 2.64 11.50
CA GLU A 47 8.59 1.22 11.17
C GLU A 47 8.37 1.04 9.66
N LEU A 48 9.29 0.36 8.97
CA LEU A 48 9.12 -0.01 7.57
C LEU A 48 8.46 -1.39 7.44
N ARG A 49 7.37 -1.48 6.68
CA ARG A 49 6.71 -2.75 6.32
C ARG A 49 6.78 -2.98 4.82
N VAL A 50 7.34 -4.12 4.42
CA VAL A 50 7.35 -4.57 3.03
C VAL A 50 6.77 -5.99 2.99
N PRO A 51 5.69 -6.25 2.22
CA PRO A 51 5.17 -7.60 2.05
C PRO A 51 6.22 -8.55 1.45
N ARG A 52 5.97 -9.86 1.55
CA ARG A 52 6.75 -10.85 0.77
C ARG A 52 6.67 -10.45 -0.70
N LEU A 53 7.79 -10.48 -1.44
CA LEU A 53 7.86 -9.95 -2.82
C LEU A 53 6.77 -10.49 -3.76
N ARG A 54 6.41 -11.78 -3.62
CA ARG A 54 5.33 -12.43 -4.40
C ARG A 54 3.93 -11.83 -4.16
N LEU A 55 3.76 -11.06 -3.09
CA LEU A 55 2.53 -10.36 -2.72
C LEU A 55 2.59 -8.86 -3.07
N CYS A 56 3.74 -8.33 -3.52
CA CYS A 56 3.88 -6.92 -3.85
C CYS A 56 3.35 -6.59 -5.26
N THR A 57 3.41 -7.53 -6.21
CA THR A 57 2.84 -7.39 -7.55
C THR A 57 1.38 -7.80 -7.57
N ASP A 58 0.63 -7.37 -8.58
CA ASP A 58 -0.79 -7.71 -8.75
C ASP A 58 -1.02 -9.22 -8.66
N ASN A 59 -1.93 -9.62 -7.76
CA ASN A 59 -2.24 -11.02 -7.51
C ASN A 59 -3.68 -11.18 -6.99
N GLY A 60 -4.25 -12.39 -7.12
CA GLY A 60 -5.60 -12.65 -6.63
C GLY A 60 -5.74 -12.57 -5.10
N ALA A 61 -4.66 -12.78 -4.35
CA ALA A 61 -4.71 -12.79 -2.89
C ALA A 61 -4.96 -11.38 -2.30
N MET A 62 -4.43 -10.31 -2.90
CA MET A 62 -4.75 -8.94 -2.45
C MET A 62 -6.24 -8.61 -2.66
N ILE A 63 -6.83 -9.05 -3.78
CA ILE A 63 -8.25 -8.83 -4.07
C ILE A 63 -9.12 -9.63 -3.10
N ALA A 64 -8.81 -10.91 -2.90
CA ALA A 64 -9.54 -11.77 -1.97
C ALA A 64 -9.45 -11.25 -0.52
N SER A 65 -8.26 -10.83 -0.08
CA SER A 65 -8.05 -10.26 1.25
C SER A 65 -8.82 -8.95 1.44
N TYR A 66 -8.79 -8.06 0.45
CA TYR A 66 -9.55 -6.80 0.50
C TYR A 66 -11.06 -7.05 0.60
N ALA A 67 -11.59 -7.93 -0.25
CA ALA A 67 -13.01 -8.31 -0.21
C ALA A 67 -13.40 -8.96 1.13
N ALA A 68 -12.56 -9.84 1.69
CA ALA A 68 -12.80 -10.44 2.99
C ALA A 68 -12.86 -9.39 4.12
N HIS A 69 -11.98 -8.38 4.10
CA HIS A 69 -12.03 -7.27 5.04
C HIS A 69 -13.30 -6.43 4.90
N LEU A 70 -13.71 -6.12 3.67
CA LEU A 70 -14.96 -5.39 3.39
C LEU A 70 -16.19 -6.14 3.89
N ILE A 71 -16.31 -7.42 3.54
CA ILE A 71 -17.44 -8.27 3.95
C ILE A 71 -17.44 -8.42 5.48
N GLY A 72 -16.26 -8.60 6.10
CA GLY A 72 -16.11 -8.63 7.55
C GLY A 72 -16.53 -7.33 8.24
N ALA A 73 -16.41 -6.19 7.56
CA ALA A 73 -16.90 -4.89 8.01
C ALA A 73 -18.39 -4.65 7.71
N GLY A 74 -19.09 -5.60 7.09
CA GLY A 74 -20.53 -5.50 6.78
C GLY A 74 -20.87 -4.94 5.41
N ALA A 75 -19.88 -4.83 4.51
CA ALA A 75 -20.14 -4.42 3.13
C ALA A 75 -21.07 -5.43 2.41
N ARG A 76 -21.99 -4.91 1.58
CA ARG A 76 -22.87 -5.75 0.76
C ARG A 76 -22.12 -6.24 -0.48
N PRO A 77 -22.45 -7.43 -1.00
CA PRO A 77 -21.93 -7.88 -2.29
C PRO A 77 -22.32 -6.92 -3.41
N SER A 78 -21.44 -6.75 -4.38
CA SER A 78 -21.76 -6.06 -5.63
C SER A 78 -22.86 -6.81 -6.40
N PRO A 79 -23.70 -6.11 -7.18
CA PRO A 79 -24.68 -6.74 -8.04
C PRO A 79 -24.00 -7.48 -9.20
N LEU A 80 -24.73 -8.41 -9.84
CA LEU A 80 -24.19 -9.23 -10.93
C LEU A 80 -23.90 -8.44 -12.21
N ASP A 81 -24.42 -7.23 -12.34
CA ASP A 81 -24.24 -6.30 -13.46
C ASP A 81 -23.17 -5.22 -13.18
N ALA A 82 -22.36 -5.40 -12.14
CA ALA A 82 -21.28 -4.48 -11.81
C ALA A 82 -20.28 -4.34 -12.98
N ALA A 83 -20.15 -3.11 -13.49
CA ALA A 83 -19.24 -2.78 -14.58
C ALA A 83 -17.81 -2.53 -14.08
N SER A 84 -16.83 -2.68 -14.99
CA SER A 84 -15.46 -2.23 -14.75
C SER A 84 -15.33 -0.71 -14.93
N ASP A 85 -14.51 -0.08 -14.08
CA ASP A 85 -14.14 1.33 -14.20
C ASP A 85 -12.61 1.43 -14.33
N PRO A 86 -12.07 1.69 -15.54
CA PRO A 86 -10.63 1.87 -15.75
C PRO A 86 -10.06 3.13 -15.08
N GLY A 87 -10.90 4.11 -14.73
CA GLY A 87 -10.54 5.36 -14.09
C GLY A 87 -10.84 5.39 -12.59
N LEU A 88 -11.16 4.22 -11.99
CA LEU A 88 -11.62 4.12 -10.61
C LEU A 88 -10.65 4.86 -9.66
N PRO A 89 -11.10 5.94 -9.00
CA PRO A 89 -10.20 6.78 -8.24
C PRO A 89 -9.86 6.14 -6.89
N ILE A 90 -8.62 6.36 -6.44
CA ILE A 90 -8.17 5.98 -5.09
C ILE A 90 -8.68 7.05 -4.12
N VAL A 91 -9.96 7.01 -3.74
CA VAL A 91 -10.51 7.92 -2.73
C VAL A 91 -11.08 7.09 -1.61
N THR A 92 -10.53 7.33 -0.41
CA THR A 92 -10.98 6.97 0.94
C THR A 92 -11.72 5.63 1.05
N GLY A 93 -11.02 4.65 1.63
CA GLY A 93 -11.39 3.23 1.73
C GLY A 93 -12.88 2.94 1.60
N GLN A 94 -13.24 2.04 0.67
CA GLN A 94 -14.60 1.50 0.56
C GLN A 94 -15.02 0.71 1.82
N VAL A 95 -14.19 0.69 2.85
CA VAL A 95 -14.49 0.25 4.21
C VAL A 95 -14.91 1.51 4.99
N LEU A 96 -16.22 1.76 5.06
CA LEU A 96 -16.82 2.50 6.17
C LEU A 96 -17.11 1.53 7.31
#